data_AF-A0A2P5EQM0-F1
#
_entry.id   AF-A0A2P5EQM0-F1
#
_cell.length_a   1.000
_cell.length_b   1.000
_cell.length_c   1.000
_cell.angle_alpha   90.00
_cell.angle_beta   90.00
_cell.angle_gamma   90.00
#
_symmetry.space_group_name_H-M   'P 1'
#
loop_
_entity.id
_entity.type
_entity.pdbx_description
1 polymer ?
#
loop_
_entity_poly.entity_id
_entity_poly.type
_entity_poly.pdbx_seq_one_letter_code
_entity_poly.pdbx_strand_id
1 'polypeptide(L)'
;MNEGMKISDHLNILNGIVSKLEAIGVKIQHEDKALRFIKSLPPSYEYIKPILVHGKETVVFSEVISKLLSEERRLTGGRSNIPYEGSALAVITGKKNSVKKNVICWGCGQSG
;
A
#
# COMPACT_ATOMS: atom_id res chain seq x y z
N MET A 1 2.10 4.06 15.83
CA MET A 1 1.88 2.64 15.52
C MET A 1 3.22 1.94 15.58
N ASN A 2 3.27 0.70 16.06
CA ASN A 2 4.51 -0.10 16.07
C ASN A 2 4.59 -0.99 14.83
N GLU A 3 5.79 -1.44 14.48
CA GLU A 3 5.98 -2.41 13.40
C GLU A 3 5.17 -3.69 13.64
N GLY A 4 4.57 -4.24 12.57
CA GLY A 4 3.76 -5.47 12.63
C GLY A 4 2.37 -5.33 13.26
N MET A 5 2.01 -4.16 13.81
CA MET A 5 0.63 -3.85 14.20
C MET A 5 -0.27 -3.85 12.95
N LYS A 6 -1.54 -4.22 13.09
CA LYS A 6 -2.50 -4.09 11.99
C LYS A 6 -3.00 -2.65 11.86
N ILE A 7 -3.19 -2.18 10.63
CA ILE A 7 -3.78 -0.88 10.31
C ILE A 7 -5.17 -0.74 10.96
N SER A 8 -5.97 -1.81 11.00
CA SER A 8 -7.28 -1.83 11.67
C SER A 8 -7.18 -1.55 13.18
N ASP A 9 -6.19 -2.13 13.84
CA ASP A 9 -6.03 -2.00 15.28
C ASP A 9 -5.57 -0.59 15.64
N HIS A 10 -4.63 -0.05 14.85
CA HIS A 10 -4.19 1.33 14.99
C HIS A 10 -5.31 2.34 14.69
N LEU A 11 -6.18 2.06 13.70
CA LEU A 11 -7.36 2.87 13.39
C LEU A 11 -8.34 2.91 14.57
N ASN A 12 -8.57 1.77 15.22
CA ASN A 12 -9.43 1.70 16.40
C ASN A 12 -8.87 2.55 17.56
N ILE A 13 -7.56 2.49 17.80
CA ILE A 13 -6.89 3.32 18.81
C ILE A 13 -7.04 4.81 18.49
N LEU A 14 -6.78 5.20 17.23
CA LEU A 14 -6.94 6.60 16.81
C LEU A 14 -8.39 7.07 17.00
N ASN A 15 -9.38 6.26 16.60
CA ASN A 15 -10.79 6.60 16.77
C ASN A 15 -11.15 6.75 18.26
N GLY A 16 -10.67 5.87 19.13
CA GLY A 16 -10.89 5.99 20.58
C GLY A 16 -10.30 7.27 21.17
N ILE A 17 -9.14 7.72 20.69
CA ILE A 17 -8.54 9.01 21.10
C ILE A 17 -9.39 10.18 20.58
N VAL A 18 -9.78 10.14 19.30
CA VAL A 18 -10.63 11.18 18.68
C VAL A 18 -11.94 11.33 19.44
N SER A 19 -12.63 10.23 19.74
CA SER A 19 -13.89 10.26 20.49
C SER A 19 -13.74 10.83 21.90
N LYS A 20 -12.63 10.54 22.60
CA LYS A 20 -12.35 11.11 23.92
C LYS A 20 -12.10 12.62 23.85
N LEU A 21 -11.42 13.09 22.80
CA LEU A 21 -11.17 14.52 22.58
C LEU A 21 -12.47 15.25 22.21
N GLU A 22 -13.28 14.66 21.35
CA GLU A 22 -14.60 15.21 20.98
C GLU A 22 -15.54 15.28 22.19
N ALA A 23 -15.48 14.31 23.10
CA ALA A 23 -16.28 14.30 24.32
C ALA A 23 -15.98 15.47 25.27
N ILE A 24 -14.75 16.02 25.25
CA ILE A 24 -14.39 17.23 26.00
C ILE A 24 -14.51 18.51 25.17
N GLY A 25 -15.16 18.44 23.99
CA GLY A 25 -15.47 19.59 23.14
C GLY A 25 -14.39 19.95 22.11
N VAL A 26 -13.34 19.14 21.93
CA VAL A 26 -12.32 19.38 20.90
C VAL A 26 -12.84 18.92 19.55
N LYS A 27 -12.97 19.84 18.59
CA LYS A 27 -13.31 19.51 17.20
C LYS A 27 -12.05 19.10 16.43
N ILE A 28 -12.05 17.89 15.88
CA ILE A 28 -10.95 17.38 15.05
C ILE A 28 -11.42 17.33 13.60
N GLN A 29 -10.72 18.04 12.71
CA GLN A 29 -11.05 18.00 11.30
C GLN A 29 -10.68 16.64 10.68
N HIS A 30 -11.42 16.24 9.64
CA HIS A 30 -11.16 14.97 8.95
C HIS A 30 -9.76 14.90 8.35
N GLU A 31 -9.26 16.02 7.83
CA GLU A 31 -7.90 16.13 7.32
C GLU A 31 -6.85 16.00 8.43
N ASP A 32 -7.04 16.67 9.57
CA ASP A 32 -6.14 16.55 10.73
C ASP A 32 -6.05 15.10 11.22
N LYS A 33 -7.20 14.41 11.26
CA LYS A 33 -7.27 12.98 11.59
C LYS A 33 -6.47 12.14 10.60
N ALA A 34 -6.55 12.45 9.29
CA ALA A 34 -5.79 11.78 8.25
C ALA A 34 -4.29 12.01 8.37
N LEU A 35 -3.87 13.26 8.49
CA LEU A 35 -2.45 13.63 8.64
C LEU A 35 -1.87 13.03 9.92
N ARG A 36 -2.63 13.03 11.02
CA ARG A 36 -2.22 12.38 12.28
C ARG A 36 -2.03 10.88 12.10
N PHE A 37 -2.93 10.22 11.38
CA PHE A 37 -2.81 8.80 11.07
C PHE A 37 -1.56 8.52 10.24
N ILE A 38 -1.33 9.25 9.14
CA ILE A 38 -0.16 9.10 8.26
C ILE A 38 1.16 9.29 9.03
N LYS A 39 1.25 10.36 9.83
CA LYS A 39 2.47 10.66 10.61
C LYS A 39 2.80 9.58 11.64
N SER A 40 1.79 8.87 12.13
CA SER A 40 1.93 7.84 13.15
C SER A 40 2.31 6.44 12.63
N LEU A 41 2.41 6.27 11.31
CA LEU A 41 2.80 5.01 10.67
C LEU A 41 4.27 4.67 10.97
N PRO A 42 4.60 3.37 11.08
CA PRO A 42 5.94 2.94 11.43
C PRO A 42 6.91 3.05 10.22
N PRO A 43 8.23 2.90 10.45
CA PRO A 43 9.26 3.04 9.41
C PRO A 43 9.02 2.25 8.12
N SER A 44 8.45 1.05 8.20
CA SER A 44 8.11 0.22 7.03
C SER A 44 7.13 0.87 6.04
N TYR A 45 6.43 1.93 6.44
CA TYR A 45 5.50 2.70 5.61
C TYR A 45 6.06 4.08 5.22
N GLU A 46 7.32 4.44 5.54
CA GLU A 46 7.84 5.80 5.26
C GLU A 46 7.67 6.23 3.80
N TYR A 47 7.94 5.33 2.86
CA TYR A 47 7.84 5.64 1.43
C TYR A 47 6.40 5.95 0.97
N ILE A 48 5.36 5.47 1.67
CA ILE A 48 3.97 5.74 1.29
C ILE A 48 3.45 7.06 1.84
N LYS A 49 4.06 7.59 2.91
CA LYS A 49 3.68 8.88 3.50
C LYS A 49 3.64 10.01 2.47
N PRO A 50 4.68 10.26 1.65
CA PRO A 50 4.60 11.29 0.62
C PRO A 50 3.57 10.95 -0.47
N ILE A 51 3.39 9.68 -0.84
CA ILE A 51 2.40 9.25 -1.84
C ILE A 51 0.96 9.60 -1.41
N LEU A 52 0.69 9.53 -0.11
CA LEU A 52 -0.65 9.83 0.43
C LEU A 52 -0.98 11.33 0.46
N VAL A 53 0.04 12.20 0.43
CA VAL A 53 -0.10 13.66 0.65
C VAL A 53 0.22 14.46 -0.60
N HIS A 54 1.20 14.02 -1.41
CA HIS A 54 1.71 14.80 -2.52
C HIS A 54 0.66 15.02 -3.62
N GLY A 55 0.58 16.25 -4.12
CA GLY A 55 -0.33 16.64 -5.20
C GLY A 55 -1.81 16.69 -4.80
N LYS A 56 -2.14 16.53 -3.51
CA LYS A 56 -3.51 16.65 -3.00
C LYS A 56 -3.74 18.01 -2.37
N GLU A 57 -4.85 18.66 -2.75
CA GLU A 57 -5.31 19.90 -2.11
C GLU A 57 -5.85 19.63 -0.69
N THR A 58 -6.59 18.53 -0.52
CA THR A 58 -7.08 18.05 0.79
C THR A 58 -6.80 16.57 0.94
N VAL A 59 -6.31 16.15 2.11
CA VAL A 59 -6.09 14.74 2.42
C VAL A 59 -7.37 14.10 2.96
N VAL A 60 -8.00 13.27 2.15
CA VAL A 60 -9.25 12.57 2.50
C VAL A 60 -8.97 11.32 3.33
N PHE A 61 -9.57 11.23 4.53
CA PHE A 61 -9.31 10.15 5.48
C PHE A 61 -9.64 8.75 4.93
N SER A 62 -10.80 8.58 4.29
CA SER A 62 -11.23 7.27 3.76
C SER A 62 -10.30 6.73 2.67
N GLU A 63 -9.76 7.59 1.81
CA GLU A 63 -8.77 7.22 0.79
C GLU A 63 -7.48 6.74 1.43
N VAL A 64 -7.02 7.45 2.46
CA VAL A 64 -5.81 7.08 3.22
C VAL A 64 -5.96 5.68 3.81
N ILE A 65 -7.09 5.40 4.47
CA ILE A 65 -7.36 4.08 5.04
C ILE A 65 -7.41 3.00 3.95
N SER A 66 -8.10 3.26 2.85
CA SER A 66 -8.23 2.30 1.74
C SER A 66 -6.88 1.95 1.13
N LYS A 67 -6.03 2.97 0.90
CA LYS A 67 -4.68 2.79 0.34
C LYS A 67 -3.77 2.04 1.32
N LEU A 68 -3.82 2.37 2.61
CA LEU A 68 -3.00 1.71 3.64
C LEU A 68 -3.41 0.27 3.87
N LEU A 69 -4.70 -0.06 3.83
CA LEU A 69 -5.16 -1.46 3.92
C LEU A 69 -4.71 -2.28 2.71
N SER A 70 -4.69 -1.67 1.51
CA SER A 70 -4.11 -2.32 0.33
C SER A 70 -2.62 -2.54 0.48
N GLU A 71 -1.93 -1.58 1.08
CA GLU A 71 -0.49 -1.64 1.28
C GLU A 71 -0.10 -2.69 2.32
N GLU A 72 -0.83 -2.76 3.43
CA GLU A 72 -0.66 -3.80 4.44
C GLU A 72 -0.78 -5.21 3.83
N ARG A 73 -1.77 -5.43 2.95
CA ARG A 73 -1.90 -6.69 2.21
C ARG A 73 -0.72 -6.97 1.29
N ARG A 74 -0.13 -5.94 0.67
CA ARG A 74 1.07 -6.09 -0.17
C ARG A 74 2.29 -6.48 0.67
N LEU A 75 2.50 -5.83 1.81
CA LEU A 75 3.61 -6.11 2.73
C LEU A 75 3.47 -7.49 3.40
N THR A 76 2.26 -7.91 3.74
CA THR A 76 1.99 -9.20 4.39
C THR A 76 1.92 -10.36 3.39
N GLY A 77 1.36 -10.13 2.19
CA GLY A 77 1.25 -11.14 1.12
C GLY A 77 2.52 -11.33 0.29
N GLY A 78 3.48 -10.40 0.35
CA GLY A 78 4.77 -10.48 -0.34
C GLY A 78 5.92 -11.07 0.48
N ARG A 79 5.66 -11.59 1.68
CA ARG A 79 6.70 -12.05 2.63
C ARG A 79 7.25 -13.45 2.30
N SER A 80 7.57 -13.71 1.03
CA SER A 80 8.69 -14.57 0.66
C SER A 80 9.90 -13.65 0.48
N ASN A 81 10.93 -13.78 1.32
CA ASN A 81 12.14 -12.95 1.30
C ASN A 81 12.62 -12.60 -0.12
N ILE A 82 12.42 -11.36 -0.56
CA ILE A 82 13.13 -10.81 -1.73
C ILE A 82 13.67 -9.44 -1.31
N PRO A 83 15.01 -9.26 -1.26
CA PRO A 83 15.63 -7.96 -1.11
C PRO A 83 15.21 -7.04 -2.24
N TYR A 84 15.04 -5.77 -1.92
CA TYR A 84 14.68 -4.69 -2.83
C TYR A 84 15.65 -4.60 -4.02
N GLU A 85 15.31 -5.26 -5.13
CA GLU A 85 15.64 -4.89 -6.50
C GLU A 85 14.60 -5.52 -7.45
N GLY A 86 13.99 -4.68 -8.30
CA GLY A 86 13.21 -5.12 -9.46
C GLY A 86 11.97 -5.97 -9.17
N SER A 87 10.84 -5.32 -8.93
CA SER A 87 9.51 -5.96 -8.91
C SER A 87 9.16 -6.55 -10.29
N ALA A 88 9.70 -7.72 -10.62
CA ALA A 88 9.26 -8.49 -11.78
C ALA A 88 7.85 -9.04 -11.51
N LEU A 89 6.89 -8.64 -12.34
CA LEU A 89 5.54 -9.21 -12.36
C LEU A 89 5.65 -10.73 -12.61
N ALA A 90 5.45 -11.53 -11.57
CA ALA A 90 5.27 -12.97 -11.73
C ALA A 90 3.87 -13.22 -12.34
N VAL A 91 3.81 -13.30 -13.67
CA VAL A 91 2.65 -13.84 -14.37
C VAL A 91 2.60 -15.34 -14.06
N ILE A 92 1.63 -15.76 -13.26
CA ILE A 92 1.33 -17.18 -13.06
C ILE A 92 0.67 -17.69 -14.34
N THR A 93 1.46 -18.05 -15.36
CA THR A 93 0.94 -18.76 -16.52
C THR A 93 0.70 -20.21 -16.12
N GLY A 94 -0.57 -20.59 -15.99
CA GLY A 94 -0.98 -21.99 -15.92
C GLY A 94 -0.34 -22.80 -17.04
N LYS A 95 0.21 -23.96 -16.69
CA LYS A 95 0.89 -24.90 -17.57
C LYS A 95 -0.07 -25.36 -18.68
N LYS A 96 -0.03 -24.68 -19.84
CA LYS A 96 -0.66 -25.15 -21.08
C LYS A 96 0.42 -25.83 -21.91
N ASN A 97 0.15 -27.06 -22.34
CA ASN A 97 1.01 -27.83 -23.24
C ASN A 97 1.35 -26.99 -24.47
N SER A 98 2.64 -26.71 -24.67
CA SER A 98 3.14 -25.88 -25.76
C SER A 98 3.26 -26.71 -27.04
N VAL A 99 2.39 -26.43 -28.00
CA VAL A 99 2.66 -26.73 -29.41
C VAL A 99 3.86 -25.86 -29.82
N LYS A 100 4.93 -26.48 -30.32
CA LYS A 100 6.10 -25.77 -30.84
C LYS A 100 5.65 -24.86 -31.99
N LYS A 101 5.75 -23.55 -31.79
CA LYS A 101 5.56 -22.55 -32.86
C LYS A 101 6.94 -22.03 -33.23
N ASN A 102 7.28 -22.09 -34.52
CA ASN A 102 8.50 -21.49 -35.04
C ASN A 102 8.36 -19.97 -34.94
N VAL A 103 9.11 -19.37 -34.01
CA VAL A 103 9.13 -17.92 -33.83
C VAL A 103 10.17 -17.35 -34.78
N ILE A 104 9.78 -16.36 -35.57
CA ILE A 104 10.65 -15.66 -36.51
C ILE A 104 10.97 -14.28 -35.96
N CYS A 105 12.24 -13.91 -35.96
CA CYS A 105 12.69 -12.57 -35.57
C CYS A 105 12.25 -11.53 -36.62
N TRP A 106 11.52 -10.50 -36.19
CA TRP A 106 11.07 -9.42 -37.08
C TRP A 106 12.19 -8.55 -37.63
N GLY A 107 13.35 -8.50 -36.98
CA GLY A 107 14.50 -7.71 -37.42
C GLY A 107 15.38 -8.41 -38.45
N CYS A 108 15.57 -9.74 -38.34
CA CYS A 108 16.47 -10.49 -39.23
C CYS A 108 15.79 -11.61 -40.03
N GLY A 109 14.50 -11.86 -39.82
CA GLY A 109 13.72 -12.86 -40.56
C GLY A 109 14.10 -14.33 -40.27
N GLN A 110 14.99 -14.59 -39.32
CA GLN A 110 15.43 -15.95 -39.00
C GLN A 110 14.51 -16.59 -37.96
N SER A 111 14.21 -17.88 -38.16
CA SER A 111 13.50 -18.73 -37.19
C SER A 111 14.47 -19.25 -36.12
N GLY A 112 14.03 -19.22 -34.86
CA GLY A 112 14.73 -19.86 -33.74
C GLY A 112 14.45 -21.36 -33.59
#